data_AF-A0A957I5I1-F1
#
_entry.id   AF-A0A957I5I1-F1
#
_cell.length_a   1.000
_cell.length_b   1.000
_cell.length_c   1.000
_cell.angle_alpha   90.00
_cell.angle_beta   90.00
_cell.angle_gamma   90.00
#
_symmetry.space_group_name_H-M   'P 1'
#
loop_
_entity.id
_entity.type
_entity.pdbx_description
1 polymer ?
#
loop_
_entity_poly.entity_id
_entity_poly.type
_entity_poly.pdbx_seq_one_letter_code
_entity_poly.pdbx_strand_id
1 'polypeptide(L)' 'MLNGKSNVTLEMALRLSQTLGRSPESWLAMQNNYDFWQTRKHFNLDEVDKLEFVTQ' A
#
# COMPACT_ATOMS: atom_id res chain seq x y z
N MET A 1 14.98 15.39 7.36
CA MET A 1 14.03 15.77 6.29
C MET A 1 13.16 14.55 6.00
N LEU A 2 11.94 14.50 6.53
CA LEU A 2 10.94 13.52 6.09
C LEU A 2 10.39 14.04 4.76
N ASN A 3 11.04 13.66 3.65
CA ASN A 3 10.53 14.00 2.33
C ASN A 3 9.14 13.37 2.17
N GLY A 4 8.19 14.13 1.63
CA GLY A 4 6.76 13.82 1.49
C GLY A 4 6.40 12.65 0.57
N LYS A 5 7.13 11.54 0.68
CA LYS A 5 6.79 10.19 0.23
C LYS A 5 6.87 9.28 1.45
N SER A 6 6.03 9.55 2.45
CA SER A 6 6.01 8.85 3.73
C SER A 6 5.33 7.48 3.58
N ASN A 7 5.84 6.62 2.71
CA ASN A 7 5.38 5.24 2.68
C ASN A 7 5.90 4.59 3.97
N VAL A 8 5.02 3.97 4.76
CA VAL A 8 5.43 3.14 5.90
C VAL A 8 6.39 2.05 5.40
N THR A 9 7.68 2.23 5.66
CA THR A 9 8.69 1.19 5.40
C THR A 9 8.59 0.10 6.47
N LEU A 10 9.16 -1.08 6.18
CA LEU A 10 9.26 -2.18 7.16
C LEU A 10 9.85 -1.71 8.51
N GLU A 11 10.87 -0.87 8.47
CA GLU A 11 11.48 -0.31 9.69
C GLU A 11 10.50 0.60 10.45
N MET A 12 9.72 1.44 9.76
CA MET A 12 8.72 2.28 10.41
C MET A 12 7.57 1.43 10.98
N ALA A 13 7.15 0.37 10.28
CA ALA A 13 6.14 -0.55 10.79
C ALA A 13 6.59 -1.23 12.10
N LEU A 14 7.86 -1.65 12.19
CA LEU A 14 8.44 -2.20 13.40
C LEU A 14 8.52 -1.17 14.54
N ARG A 15 8.88 0.08 14.22
CA ARG A 15 8.90 1.18 15.19
C ARG A 15 7.50 1.50 15.71
N LEU A 16 6.50 1.60 14.83
CA LEU A 16 5.10 1.86 15.18
C LEU A 16 4.49 0.71 15.98
N SER A 17 4.83 -0.53 15.65
CA SER A 17 4.40 -1.71 16.42
C SER A 17 4.91 -1.66 17.87
N GLN A 18 6.18 -1.27 18.07
CA GLN A 18 6.76 -1.17 19.40
C GLN A 18 6.25 0.03 20.20
N THR A 19 5.95 1.16 19.55
CA THR A 19 5.58 2.40 20.25
C THR A 19 4.07 2.59 20.41
N LEU A 20 3.27 2.14 19.44
CA LEU A 20 1.82 2.35 19.39
C LEU A 20 1.02 1.05 19.46
N GLY A 21 1.70 -0.11 19.48
CA GLY A 21 1.07 -1.42 19.43
C GLY A 21 0.63 -1.82 18.01
N ARG A 22 -0.14 -2.93 17.93
CA ARG A 22 -0.48 -3.66 16.69
C ARG A 22 0.73 -4.32 16.02
N SER A 23 0.46 -5.23 15.09
CA SER A 23 1.53 -5.92 14.36
C SER A 23 2.12 -5.01 13.25
N PRO A 24 3.41 -5.16 12.92
CA PRO A 24 4.03 -4.43 11.80
C PRO A 24 3.26 -4.63 10.48
N GLU A 25 2.72 -5.83 10.24
CA GLU A 25 1.93 -6.16 9.05
C GLU A 25 0.66 -5.32 8.96
N SER A 26 0.00 -5.04 10.09
CA SER A 26 -1.18 -4.17 10.13
C SER A 26 -0.85 -2.74 9.69
N TRP A 27 0.35 -2.24 10.03
CA TRP A 27 0.78 -0.89 9.64
C TRP A 27 1.11 -0.81 8.15
N LEU A 28 1.76 -1.85 7.62
CA LEU A 28 2.02 -1.97 6.18
C LEU A 28 0.72 -2.10 5.38
N ALA A 29 -0.24 -2.90 5.85
CA ALA A 29 -1.54 -3.04 5.21
C ALA A 29 -2.30 -1.71 5.16
N MET A 30 -2.20 -0.90 6.22
CA MET A 30 -2.83 0.43 6.26
C MET A 30 -2.21 1.38 5.22
N GLN A 31 -0.88 1.38 5.08
CA GLN A 31 -0.21 2.17 4.04
C GLN A 31 -0.62 1.70 2.64
N ASN A 32 -0.61 0.39 2.40
CA ASN A 32 -1.03 -0.17 1.11
C ASN A 32 -2.46 0.25 0.77
N ASN A 33 -3.39 0.20 1.73
CA ASN A 33 -4.77 0.64 1.50
C ASN A 33 -4.87 2.12 1.15
N TYR A 34 -4.08 2.97 1.82
CA TYR A 34 -4.01 4.39 1.51
C TYR A 34 -3.44 4.62 0.10
N ASP A 35 -2.36 3.93 -0.24
CA ASP A 35 -1.73 4.00 -1.57
C ASP A 35 -2.70 3.54 -2.64
N PHE A 36 -3.41 2.41 -2.44
CA PHE A 36 -4.46 1.96 -3.36
C PHE A 36 -5.57 2.98 -3.54
N TRP A 37 -6.04 3.61 -2.47
CA TRP A 37 -7.06 4.66 -2.56
C TRP A 37 -6.57 5.88 -3.34
N GLN A 38 -5.33 6.30 -3.11
CA GLN A 38 -4.72 7.39 -3.87
C GLN A 38 -4.53 7.02 -5.34
N THR A 39 -4.06 5.80 -5.63
CA THR A 39 -3.89 5.30 -7.00
C THR A 39 -5.22 5.25 -7.72
N ARG A 40 -6.29 4.75 -7.09
CA ARG A 40 -7.64 4.72 -7.70
C ARG A 40 -8.16 6.09 -8.14
N LYS A 41 -7.72 7.18 -7.51
CA LYS A 41 -8.10 8.54 -7.92
C LYS A 41 -7.40 9.02 -9.19
N HIS A 42 -6.26 8.43 -9.53
CA HIS A 42 -5.39 8.88 -10.62
C HIS A 42 -5.25 7.83 -11.72
N PHE A 43 -5.68 6.59 -11.48
CA PHE A 43 -5.59 5.49 -12.43
C PHE A 43 -6.92 5.32 -13.14
N ASN A 44 -6.94 5.57 -14.45
CA ASN A 44 -8.08 5.25 -15.29
C ASN A 44 -8.06 3.73 -15.56
N LEU A 45 -9.02 3.00 -15.01
CA LEU A 45 -9.16 1.55 -15.20
C LEU A 45 -9.85 1.20 -16.52
N ASP A 46 -10.37 2.19 -17.26
CA ASP A 46 -11.06 1.98 -18.54
C ASP A 46 -10.11 1.49 -19.65
N GLU A 47 -8.79 1.65 -19.47
CA GLU A 47 -7.77 1.20 -20.43
C GLU A 47 -7.18 -0.18 -20.10
N VAL A 48 -7.62 -0.82 -19.00
CA VAL A 48 -7.04 -2.10 -18.53
C VAL A 48 -8.00 -3.24 -18.82
N ASP A 49 -7.78 -3.93 -19.94
CA ASP A 49 -8.50 -5.16 -20.26
C ASP A 49 -8.06 -6.33 -19.37
N LYS A 50 -9.04 -7.09 -18.88
CA LYS A 50 -8.81 -8.29 -18.07
C LYS A 50 -8.18 -9.37 -18.94
N LEU A 51 -6.97 -9.80 -18.60
CA LEU A 51 -6.31 -10.93 -19.26
C LEU A 51 -7.05 -12.23 -18.91
N GLU A 52 -7.81 -12.75 -19.87
CA GLU A 52 -8.36 -14.11 -19.83
C GLU A 52 -7.25 -15.06 -20.30
N PHE A 53 -6.64 -15.78 -19.35
CA PHE A 53 -5.70 -16.85 -19.69
C PHE A 53 -6.50 -18.02 -20.27
N VAL A 54 -6.46 -18.18 -21.58
CA VAL A 54 -6.96 -19.40 -22.23
C VAL A 54 -6.00 -20.53 -21.81
N THR A 55 -6.50 -21.43 -20.97
CA THR A 55 -5.78 -22.65 -20.59
C THR A 55 -5.77 -23.58 -21.81
N GLN A 56 -4.59 -23.95 -22.28
CA GLN A 56 -4.37 -24.91 -23.36
C GLN A 56 -4.28 -26.34 -22.81
#